data_AF-A0A523PY26-F1
#
_entry.id   AF-A0A523PY26-F1
#
_cell.length_a   1.000
_cell.length_b   1.000
_cell.length_c   1.000
_cell.angle_alpha   90.00
_cell.angle_beta   90.00
_cell.angle_gamma   90.00
#
_symmetry.space_group_name_H-M   'P 1'
#
loop_
_entity.id
_entity.type
_entity.pdbx_description
1 polymer ?
#
loop_
_entity_poly.entity_id
_entity_poly.type
_entity_poly.pdbx_seq_one_letter_code
_entity_poly.pdbx_strand_id
1 'polypeptide(L)' 'MWLVATENGYEIPKDSSIFTFKATKMNEGSGGWWVYGEDNKKYYALSVDPINKIICIDKGKSRKIKNFDRFEYKTWK' A
#
# COMPACT_ATOMS: atom_id res chain seq x y z
N MET A 1 -5.75 -18.99 -8.89
CA MET A 1 -4.91 -18.07 -8.09
C MET A 1 -5.80 -16.89 -7.71
N TRP A 2 -6.19 -16.76 -6.44
CA TRP A 2 -7.26 -15.85 -6.02
C TRP A 2 -6.83 -14.38 -6.14
N LEU A 3 -7.53 -13.63 -6.99
CA LEU A 3 -7.61 -12.18 -6.99
C LEU A 3 -8.59 -11.79 -5.88
N VAL A 4 -8.09 -11.38 -4.71
CA VAL A 4 -8.93 -10.67 -3.74
C VAL A 4 -9.11 -9.27 -4.30
N ALA A 5 -10.06 -9.11 -5.22
CA ALA A 5 -10.72 -7.84 -5.42
C ALA A 5 -11.49 -7.59 -4.13
N THR A 6 -10.93 -6.77 -3.24
CA THR A 6 -11.53 -6.44 -1.95
C THR A 6 -12.97 -5.99 -2.18
N GLU A 7 -13.93 -6.68 -1.56
CA GLU A 7 -15.38 -6.60 -1.79
C GLU A 7 -16.02 -5.21 -1.57
N ASN A 8 -15.25 -4.18 -1.24
CA ASN A 8 -15.76 -2.88 -0.81
C ASN A 8 -15.04 -1.71 -1.49
N GLY A 9 -15.03 -1.62 -2.83
CA GLY A 9 -14.83 -0.35 -3.55
C GLY A 9 -13.66 0.55 -3.11
N TYR A 10 -12.60 0.00 -2.51
CA TYR A 10 -11.58 0.81 -1.85
C TYR A 10 -10.72 1.52 -2.88
N GLU A 11 -10.38 2.78 -2.59
CA GLU A 11 -9.59 3.61 -3.49
C GLU A 11 -8.24 2.95 -3.79
N ILE A 12 -8.04 2.64 -5.07
CA ILE A 12 -6.74 2.22 -5.58
C ILE A 12 -5.89 3.48 -5.73
N PRO A 13 -4.61 3.44 -5.34
CA PRO A 13 -3.69 4.54 -5.58
C PRO A 13 -3.78 5.00 -7.03
N LYS A 14 -3.95 6.32 -7.29
CA LYS A 14 -3.99 6.88 -8.66
C LYS A 14 -2.79 6.50 -9.52
N ASP A 15 -1.66 6.21 -8.86
CA ASP A 15 -0.41 5.78 -9.46
C ASP A 15 -0.35 4.26 -9.79
N SER A 16 -1.41 3.50 -9.48
CA SER A 16 -1.52 2.06 -9.72
C SER A 16 -2.81 1.70 -10.46
N SER A 17 -2.97 0.42 -10.80
CA SER A 17 -4.13 -0.12 -11.52
C SER A 17 -4.78 -1.26 -10.74
N ILE A 18 -6.10 -1.44 -10.90
CA ILE A 18 -6.88 -2.58 -10.36
C ILE A 18 -6.22 -3.92 -10.71
N PHE A 19 -5.56 -4.00 -11.87
CA PHE A 19 -4.94 -5.24 -12.35
C PHE A 19 -3.57 -5.54 -11.75
N THR A 20 -2.87 -4.53 -11.21
CA THR A 20 -1.49 -4.68 -10.73
C THR A 20 -1.34 -4.43 -9.24
N PHE A 21 -2.30 -3.74 -8.64
CA PHE A 21 -2.32 -3.46 -7.22
C PHE A 21 -2.62 -4.72 -6.42
N LYS A 22 -1.78 -4.98 -5.43
CA LYS A 22 -1.95 -6.07 -4.48
C LYS A 22 -2.00 -5.50 -3.06
N ALA A 23 -3.16 -5.63 -2.41
CA ALA A 23 -3.26 -5.43 -0.97
C ALA A 23 -2.43 -6.51 -0.26
N THR A 24 -1.48 -6.09 0.58
CA THR A 24 -0.53 -6.98 1.26
C THR A 24 -0.71 -7.00 2.77
N LYS A 25 -1.34 -5.97 3.32
CA LYS A 25 -1.80 -5.94 4.71
C LYS A 25 -3.14 -5.24 4.76
N MET A 26 -4.11 -5.89 5.37
CA MET A 26 -5.45 -5.34 5.63
C MET A 26 -5.49 -4.71 7.01
N ASN A 27 -6.45 -3.82 7.22
CA ASN A 27 -6.76 -3.28 8.53
C ASN A 27 -7.38 -4.39 9.39
N GLU A 28 -6.91 -4.50 10.64
CA GLU A 28 -7.41 -5.51 11.59
C GLU A 28 -8.69 -5.06 12.32
N GLY A 29 -9.12 -3.82 12.12
CA GLY A 29 -10.36 -3.28 12.69
C GLY A 29 -11.63 -3.66 11.91
N SER A 30 -12.76 -3.09 12.32
CA SER A 30 -14.10 -3.45 11.81
C SER A 30 -14.38 -3.11 10.34
N GLY A 31 -13.44 -2.49 9.62
CA GLY A 31 -13.58 -2.22 8.19
C GLY A 31 -12.47 -2.87 7.38
N GLY A 32 -12.87 -3.50 6.29
CA GLY A 32 -12.01 -4.32 5.43
C GLY A 32 -11.18 -3.53 4.43
N TRP A 33 -10.55 -2.42 4.81
CA TRP A 33 -9.66 -1.67 3.92
C TRP A 33 -8.21 -2.17 3.97
N TRP A 34 -7.46 -1.96 2.89
CA TRP A 34 -6.02 -2.23 2.86
C TRP A 34 -5.28 -1.15 3.66
N VAL A 35 -4.18 -1.50 4.33
CA VAL A 35 -3.28 -0.55 5.01
C VAL A 35 -1.96 -0.44 4.26
N TYR A 36 -1.48 -1.56 3.72
CA TYR A 36 -0.29 -1.61 2.87
C TYR A 36 -0.56 -2.42 1.61
N GLY A 37 -0.07 -1.91 0.49
CA GLY A 37 -0.15 -2.56 -0.80
C GLY A 37 1.11 -2.37 -1.62
N GLU A 38 1.19 -3.06 -2.73
CA GLU A 38 2.27 -2.88 -3.69
C GLU A 38 1.78 -3.15 -5.10
N ASP A 39 2.51 -2.64 -6.08
CA ASP A 39 2.46 -3.13 -7.44
C ASP A 39 3.86 -3.53 -7.92
N ASN A 40 4.07 -3.65 -9.23
CA ASN A 40 5.37 -4.01 -9.79
C ASN A 40 6.46 -2.94 -9.57
N LYS A 41 6.08 -1.67 -9.34
CA LYS A 41 6.99 -0.52 -9.33
C LYS A 41 7.10 0.17 -7.98
N LYS A 42 6.03 0.18 -7.18
CA LYS A 42 5.92 0.97 -5.96
C LYS A 42 5.35 0.17 -4.79
N TYR A 43 5.69 0.63 -3.59
CA TYR A 43 4.96 0.28 -2.36
C TYR A 43 3.98 1.40 -2.03
N TYR A 44 2.85 1.05 -1.41
CA TYR A 44 1.77 1.95 -1.03
C TYR A 44 1.37 1.75 0.43
N ALA A 45 1.12 2.85 1.13
CA ALA A 45 0.63 2.84 2.51
C ALA A 45 -0.49 3.87 2.66
N LEU A 46 -1.54 3.53 3.41
CA LEU A 46 -2.56 4.47 3.85
C LEU A 46 -2.12 5.13 5.16
N SER A 47 -1.88 6.44 5.12
CA SER A 47 -1.57 7.23 6.31
C SER A 47 -2.83 7.45 7.14
N VAL A 48 -2.68 7.35 8.46
CA VAL A 48 -3.74 7.64 9.43
C VAL A 48 -3.83 9.15 9.68
N ASP A 49 -2.78 9.92 9.38
CA ASP A 49 -2.72 11.37 9.55
C ASP A 49 -1.90 12.06 8.44
N PRO A 50 -2.48 12.96 7.62
CA PRO A 50 -3.91 13.20 7.50
C PRO A 50 -4.63 11.93 7.03
N ILE A 51 -5.83 11.71 7.57
CA ILE A 51 -6.67 10.54 7.32
C ILE A 51 -6.83 10.35 5.80
N ASN A 52 -6.52 9.16 5.31
CA ASN A 52 -6.65 8.73 3.91
C ASN A 52 -5.60 9.26 2.93
N LYS A 53 -4.46 9.79 3.38
CA LYS A 53 -3.36 10.08 2.44
C LYS A 53 -2.64 8.81 2.02
N ILE A 54 -2.60 8.53 0.72
CA ILE A 54 -1.79 7.46 0.15
C ILE A 54 -0.34 7.94 0.06
N ILE A 55 0.56 7.23 0.74
CA ILE A 55 2.01 7.41 0.66
C ILE A 55 2.55 6.32 -0.28
N CYS A 56 3.48 6.68 -1.16
CA CYS A 56 4.13 5.71 -2.03
C CYS A 56 5.64 5.93 -2.14
N ILE A 57 6.37 4.86 -2.41
CA ILE A 57 7.81 4.90 -2.71
C ILE A 57 8.14 3.90 -3.83
N ASP A 58 9.02 4.30 -4.74
CA ASP A 58 9.54 3.42 -5.78
C ASP A 58 10.36 2.28 -5.16
N LYS A 59 10.13 1.04 -5.61
CA LYS A 59 10.90 -0.12 -5.16
C LYS A 59 12.39 0.05 -5.43
N GLY A 60 12.76 0.71 -6.53
CA GLY A 60 14.16 1.05 -6.81
C GLY A 60 14.79 2.00 -5.78
N LYS A 61 14.02 2.97 -5.25
CA LYS A 61 14.47 3.90 -4.21
C LYS A 61 14.53 3.22 -2.84
N SER A 62 13.55 2.38 -2.53
CA SER A 62 13.50 1.64 -1.25
C SER A 62 14.77 0.83 -0.95
N ARG A 63 15.42 0.29 -1.98
CA ARG A 63 16.67 -0.49 -1.85
C ARG A 63 17.85 0.31 -1.29
N LYS A 64 17.78 1.65 -1.32
CA LYS A 64 18.82 2.54 -0.81
C LYS A 64 18.61 2.93 0.66
N ILE A 65 17.46 2.58 1.23
CA ILE A 65 17.09 2.91 2.60
C ILE A 65 17.51 1.74 3.50
N LYS A 66 18.44 1.99 4.43
CA LYS A 66 19.07 0.96 5.27
C LYS A 66 18.10 0.16 6.14
N ASN A 67 17.04 0.81 6.62
CA ASN A 67 16.04 0.22 7.52
C ASN A 67 14.65 0.19 6.86
N PHE A 68 14.60 -0.01 5.54
CA PHE A 68 13.35 -0.06 4.81
C PHE A 68 12.47 -1.22 5.28
N ASP A 69 11.25 -0.90 5.67
CA ASP A 69 10.18 -1.88 5.92
C ASP A 69 8.94 -1.52 5.10
N ARG A 70 8.53 -2.45 4.22
CA ARG A 70 7.34 -2.32 3.37
C ARG A 70 6.02 -2.22 4.16
N PHE A 71 6.02 -2.55 5.44
CA PHE A 71 4.86 -2.47 6.35
C PHE A 71 5.02 -1.38 7.41
N GLU A 72 6.02 -0.49 7.29
CA GLU A 72 6.17 0.68 8.15
C GLU A 72 6.59 1.89 7.30
N TYR A 73 5.60 2.67 6.85
CA TYR A 73 5.82 3.78 5.92
C TYR A 73 6.71 4.89 6.51
N LYS A 74 6.85 4.97 7.84
CA LYS A 74 7.78 5.89 8.51
C LYS A 74 9.25 5.59 8.19
N THR A 75 9.54 4.39 7.68
CA THR A 75 10.88 4.03 7.19
C THR A 75 11.15 4.46 5.75
N TRP A 76 10.16 4.96 4.99
CA TRP A 76 10.30 5.23 3.55
C TRP A 76 10.95 6.59 3.22
N LYS A 77 11.89 7.03 4.06
CA LYS A 77 12.53 8.34 4.02
C LYS A 77 14.04 8.25 3.82
#